data_AF-A0A3D1NPL5-F1
#
_entry.id   AF-A0A3D1NPL5-F1
#
_cell.length_a   1.000
_cell.length_b   1.000
_cell.length_c   1.000
_cell.angle_alpha   90.00
_cell.angle_beta   90.00
_cell.angle_gamma   90.00
#
_symmetry.space_group_name_H-M   'P 1'
#
loop_
_entity.id
_entity.type
_entity.pdbx_description
1 polymer ?
#
loop_
_entity_poly.entity_id
_entity_poly.type
_entity_poly.pdbx_seq_one_letter_code
_entity_poly.pdbx_strand_id
1 'polypeptide(L)'
;MAEYTDAFSPIFQYFVHLLNVSNNELAVDIDELFKDSLVYFMLDNEQQRNKFIDLCKQIYLTIQARYADNIGVLKYADKTGFSVPSVLKIMLQKATNPAIADLDTWNVNVMFNRRNAENLTEKIKAISELRETGLGTDDTTAPFNPELVAKMIIRWVKGDKINAISSIHPHFTDNDADKRLTQFVSYMNQLRFKASWGLSALEGIVKGNEDEMKDSYIPSYVYYGVDNNPALAMRMLGIPRSLSLSLSQIITGSISDYSFTKLRNIINSLSLNDWDSLKPTRSKLSGEEWKHIVSILMK
;
A
#
# COMPACT_ATOMS: atom_id res chain seq x y z
N MET A 1 21.58 23.85 -12.93
CA MET A 1 20.29 24.17 -12.30
C MET A 1 19.95 22.94 -11.47
N ALA A 2 20.13 23.00 -10.15
CA ALA A 2 20.28 21.79 -9.36
C ALA A 2 18.92 21.14 -9.06
N GLU A 3 18.78 19.87 -9.44
CA GLU A 3 17.67 18.96 -9.15
C GLU A 3 17.63 18.63 -7.64
N TYR A 4 17.18 19.57 -6.82
CA TYR A 4 16.99 19.35 -5.37
C TYR A 4 15.53 19.20 -4.96
N THR A 5 14.58 19.18 -5.92
CA THR A 5 13.14 19.27 -5.63
C THR A 5 12.59 18.10 -4.81
N ASP A 6 13.22 16.92 -4.87
CA ASP A 6 12.74 15.73 -4.15
C ASP A 6 13.49 15.43 -2.84
N ALA A 7 14.69 16.02 -2.64
CA ALA A 7 15.48 15.83 -1.43
C ALA A 7 14.86 16.46 -0.18
N PHE A 8 13.98 17.44 -0.36
CA PHE A 8 13.28 18.09 0.75
C PHE A 8 12.10 17.27 1.29
N SER A 9 11.53 16.35 0.51
CA SER A 9 10.33 15.61 0.90
C SER A 9 10.53 14.77 2.18
N PRO A 10 11.61 13.96 2.31
CA PRO A 10 11.89 13.22 3.54
C PRO A 10 12.12 14.12 4.75
N ILE A 11 12.79 15.26 4.53
CA ILE A 11 13.06 16.25 5.58
C ILE A 11 11.75 16.88 6.07
N PHE A 12 10.87 17.29 5.15
CA PHE A 12 9.55 17.82 5.48
C PHE A 12 8.72 16.80 6.27
N GLN A 13 8.74 15.53 5.85
CA GLN A 13 8.03 14.47 6.55
C GLN A 13 8.55 14.27 7.97
N TYR A 14 9.87 14.40 8.18
CA TYR A 14 10.45 14.37 9.51
C TYR A 14 9.96 15.54 10.39
N PHE A 15 9.87 16.76 9.85
CA PHE A 15 9.28 17.88 10.60
C PHE A 15 7.81 17.64 10.97
N VAL A 16 7.02 17.07 10.06
CA VAL A 16 5.62 16.69 10.35
C VAL A 16 5.55 15.66 11.47
N HIS A 17 6.42 14.65 11.46
CA HIS A 17 6.52 13.65 12.52
C HIS A 17 6.84 14.28 13.88
N LEU A 18 7.82 15.19 13.94
CA LEU A 18 8.19 15.90 15.17
C LEU A 18 7.03 16.71 15.75
N LEU A 19 6.25 17.38 14.90
CA LEU A 19 5.08 18.14 15.31
C LEU A 19 3.99 17.25 15.94
N ASN A 20 3.80 16.04 15.40
CA ASN A 20 2.85 15.08 15.95
C ASN A 20 3.31 14.49 17.29
N VAL A 21 4.59 14.08 17.40
CA VAL A 21 5.13 13.47 18.63
C VAL A 21 5.20 14.49 19.78
N SER A 22 5.52 15.74 19.47
CA SER A 22 5.60 16.82 20.46
C SER A 22 4.25 17.38 20.90
N ASN A 23 3.14 16.92 20.32
CA ASN A 23 1.81 17.48 20.51
C ASN A 23 1.76 19.00 20.30
N ASN A 24 2.67 19.55 19.47
CA ASN A 24 2.91 20.99 19.28
C ASN A 24 3.40 21.78 20.53
N GLU A 25 3.77 21.14 21.64
CA GLU A 25 4.14 21.82 22.89
C GLU A 25 5.65 22.03 23.07
N LEU A 26 6.51 21.25 22.38
CA LEU A 26 7.97 21.30 22.54
C LEU A 26 8.65 22.29 21.59
N ALA A 27 8.24 23.55 21.55
CA ALA A 27 9.05 24.56 20.86
C ALA A 27 10.45 24.75 21.53
N VAL A 28 10.61 24.31 22.78
CA VAL A 28 11.74 24.64 23.65
C VAL A 28 12.97 23.72 23.44
N ASP A 29 12.80 22.49 22.93
CA ASP A 29 13.90 21.49 22.83
C ASP A 29 14.29 21.10 21.39
N ILE A 30 13.74 21.79 20.39
CA ILE A 30 13.97 21.49 18.96
C ILE A 30 15.44 21.70 18.55
N ASP A 31 16.11 22.66 19.20
CA ASP A 31 17.54 22.91 19.02
C ASP A 31 18.38 21.68 19.30
N GLU A 32 18.12 21.01 20.42
CA GLU A 32 18.89 19.85 20.86
C GLU A 32 18.69 18.70 19.89
N LEU A 33 17.44 18.49 19.47
CA LEU A 33 17.10 17.46 18.49
C LEU A 33 17.85 17.64 17.16
N PHE A 34 17.99 18.88 16.66
CA PHE A 34 18.75 19.12 15.43
C PHE A 34 20.27 19.12 15.65
N LYS A 35 20.76 19.47 16.85
CA LYS A 35 22.17 19.34 17.23
C LYS A 35 22.63 17.88 17.24
N ASP A 36 21.73 16.95 17.56
CA ASP A 36 22.02 15.51 17.55
C ASP A 36 21.99 14.88 16.14
N SER A 37 21.69 15.66 15.09
CA SER A 37 21.69 15.16 13.72
C SER A 37 23.11 14.96 13.16
N LEU A 38 23.30 13.92 12.33
CA LEU A 38 24.58 13.68 11.65
C LEU A 38 25.06 14.91 10.84
N VAL A 39 24.13 15.62 10.20
CA VAL A 39 24.43 16.82 9.41
C VAL A 39 25.07 17.89 10.29
N TYR A 40 24.58 18.09 11.52
CA TYR A 40 25.15 19.06 12.45
C TYR A 40 26.64 18.81 12.72
N PHE A 41 27.03 17.53 12.88
CA PHE A 41 28.41 17.12 13.10
C PHE A 41 29.29 17.17 11.84
N MET A 42 28.69 17.13 10.65
CA MET A 42 29.39 17.25 9.36
C MET A 42 29.73 18.70 8.99
N LEU A 43 29.16 19.69 9.67
CA LEU A 43 29.41 21.11 9.38
C LEU A 43 30.73 21.57 10.02
N ASP A 44 31.56 22.24 9.21
CA ASP A 44 32.96 22.53 9.52
C ASP A 44 33.12 23.56 10.64
N ASN A 45 32.16 24.47 10.80
CA ASN A 45 32.27 25.58 11.75
C ASN A 45 30.96 25.92 12.45
N GLU A 46 31.09 26.64 13.57
CA GLU A 46 29.98 27.05 14.41
C GLU A 46 28.97 27.95 13.69
N GLN A 47 29.43 28.80 12.78
CA GLN A 47 28.54 29.67 12.01
C GLN A 47 27.60 28.88 11.10
N GLN A 48 28.11 27.84 10.43
CA GLN A 48 27.30 26.94 9.62
C GLN A 48 26.33 26.14 10.48
N ARG A 49 26.80 25.63 11.63
CA ARG A 49 25.96 24.91 12.59
C ARG A 49 24.79 25.76 13.09
N ASN A 50 25.05 27.01 13.47
CA ASN A 50 24.00 27.94 13.91
C ASN A 50 23.00 28.24 12.79
N LYS A 51 23.48 28.52 11.56
CA LYS A 51 22.59 28.73 10.40
C LYS A 51 21.71 27.51 10.10
N PHE A 52 22.25 26.30 10.23
CA PHE A 52 21.50 25.07 10.04
C PHE A 52 20.36 24.95 11.06
N ILE A 53 20.69 25.14 12.35
CA ILE A 53 19.70 25.12 13.43
C ILE A 53 18.61 26.18 13.22
N ASP A 54 18.99 27.42 12.90
CA ASP A 54 18.04 28.51 12.63
C ASP A 54 17.11 28.18 11.47
N LEU A 55 17.64 27.61 10.38
CA LEU A 55 16.85 27.19 9.23
C LEU A 55 15.85 26.09 9.61
N CYS A 56 16.30 25.06 10.35
CA CYS A 56 15.44 23.97 10.78
C CYS A 56 14.32 24.46 11.70
N LYS A 57 14.61 25.36 12.65
CA LYS A 57 13.59 26.02 13.47
C LYS A 57 12.60 26.80 12.64
N GLN A 58 13.09 27.59 11.69
CA GLN A 58 12.24 28.41 10.84
C GLN A 58 11.27 27.53 10.05
N ILE A 59 11.74 26.41 9.50
CA ILE A 59 10.90 25.44 8.79
C ILE A 59 9.86 24.86 9.75
N TYR A 60 10.28 24.35 10.91
CA TYR A 60 9.39 23.79 11.92
C TYR A 60 8.26 24.75 12.31
N LEU A 61 8.61 25.97 12.72
CA LEU A 61 7.66 27.00 13.14
C LEU A 61 6.74 27.43 11.99
N THR A 62 7.25 27.47 10.76
CA THR A 62 6.45 27.79 9.57
C THR A 62 5.39 26.71 9.32
N ILE A 63 5.74 25.43 9.45
CA ILE A 63 4.80 24.32 9.29
C ILE A 63 3.76 24.35 10.41
N GLN A 64 4.21 24.51 11.67
CA GLN A 64 3.34 24.61 12.84
C GLN A 64 2.31 25.73 12.67
N ALA A 65 2.76 26.94 12.32
CA ALA A 65 1.88 28.09 12.12
C ALA A 65 0.91 27.90 10.95
N ARG A 66 1.36 27.29 9.84
CA ARG A 66 0.53 27.06 8.66
C ARG A 66 -0.61 26.08 8.93
N TYR A 67 -0.38 25.07 9.76
CA TYR A 67 -1.34 23.99 10.01
C TYR A 67 -1.90 23.99 11.44
N ALA A 68 -1.78 25.10 12.15
CA ALA A 68 -2.27 25.25 13.53
C ALA A 68 -3.77 24.87 13.67
N ASP A 69 -4.60 25.24 12.70
CA ASP A 69 -6.04 24.94 12.69
C ASP A 69 -6.38 23.57 12.04
N ASN A 70 -5.39 22.83 11.55
CA ASN A 70 -5.55 21.60 10.77
C ASN A 70 -4.56 20.51 11.20
N ILE A 71 -4.36 20.36 12.51
CA ILE A 71 -3.39 19.41 13.11
C ILE A 71 -3.63 17.98 12.63
N GLY A 72 -4.90 17.61 12.42
CA GLY A 72 -5.26 16.31 11.87
C GLY A 72 -4.63 15.94 10.55
N VAL A 73 -4.44 16.93 9.70
CA VAL A 73 -3.83 16.75 8.39
C VAL A 73 -2.36 16.33 8.55
N LEU A 74 -1.66 16.88 9.56
CA LEU A 74 -0.30 16.48 9.90
C LEU A 74 -0.24 15.05 10.43
N LYS A 75 -1.20 14.66 11.28
CA LYS A 75 -1.32 13.28 11.79
C LYS A 75 -1.54 12.28 10.67
N TYR A 76 -2.44 12.57 9.73
CA TYR A 76 -2.65 11.70 8.56
C TYR A 76 -1.44 11.66 7.64
N ALA A 77 -0.78 12.79 7.40
CA ALA A 77 0.42 12.84 6.57
C ALA A 77 1.52 11.94 7.13
N ASP A 78 1.78 12.02 8.44
CA ASP A 78 2.75 11.18 9.13
C ASP A 78 2.39 9.69 9.08
N LYS A 79 1.14 9.34 9.43
CA LYS A 79 0.67 7.94 9.43
C LYS A 79 0.67 7.28 8.06
N THR A 80 0.37 8.04 7.00
CA THR A 80 0.22 7.49 5.64
C THR A 80 1.50 7.57 4.81
N GLY A 81 2.44 8.45 5.19
CA GLY A 81 3.63 8.77 4.40
C GLY A 81 3.35 9.66 3.18
N PHE A 82 2.12 10.19 3.03
CA PHE A 82 1.76 11.13 1.98
C PHE A 82 2.05 12.57 2.40
N SER A 83 2.34 13.43 1.42
CA SER A 83 2.48 14.85 1.69
C SER A 83 1.16 15.47 2.17
N VAL A 84 1.28 16.55 2.95
CA VAL A 84 0.13 17.32 3.45
C VAL A 84 -0.85 17.74 2.33
N PRO A 85 -0.41 18.25 1.16
CA PRO A 85 -1.31 18.52 0.04
C PRO A 85 -2.10 17.29 -0.46
N SER A 86 -1.46 16.12 -0.54
CA SER A 86 -2.13 14.88 -0.94
C SER A 86 -3.17 14.43 0.08
N VAL A 87 -2.89 14.58 1.37
CA VAL A 87 -3.87 14.33 2.44
C VAL A 87 -5.06 15.28 2.32
N LEU A 88 -4.82 16.59 2.15
CA LEU A 88 -5.90 17.57 1.96
C LEU A 88 -6.78 17.22 0.76
N LYS A 89 -6.17 16.73 -0.33
CA LYS A 89 -6.87 16.29 -1.51
C LYS A 89 -7.76 15.07 -1.25
N ILE A 90 -7.26 14.09 -0.48
CA ILE A 90 -8.08 12.96 -0.03
C ILE A 90 -9.24 13.43 0.84
N MET A 91 -9.00 14.36 1.78
CA MET A 91 -10.05 14.89 2.65
C MET A 91 -11.12 15.64 1.83
N LEU A 92 -10.73 16.37 0.79
CA LEU A 92 -11.66 16.99 -0.15
C LEU A 92 -12.49 15.93 -0.89
N GLN A 93 -11.86 14.88 -1.41
CA GLN A 93 -12.55 13.75 -2.07
C GLN A 93 -13.53 13.06 -1.12
N LYS A 94 -13.14 12.85 0.15
CA LYS A 94 -14.05 12.34 1.20
C LYS A 94 -15.26 13.27 1.41
N ALA A 95 -15.09 14.59 1.32
CA ALA A 95 -16.17 15.55 1.52
C ALA A 95 -17.11 15.67 0.31
N THR A 96 -16.61 15.45 -0.92
CA THR A 96 -17.34 15.78 -2.16
C THR A 96 -17.76 14.56 -2.99
N ASN A 97 -17.15 13.39 -2.78
CA ASN A 97 -17.41 12.19 -3.58
C ASN A 97 -18.13 11.12 -2.74
N PRO A 98 -19.44 10.87 -2.98
CA PRO A 98 -20.21 9.86 -2.26
C PRO A 98 -19.63 8.44 -2.37
N ALA A 99 -19.02 8.09 -3.52
CA ALA A 99 -18.40 6.79 -3.71
C ALA A 99 -17.14 6.58 -2.84
N ILE A 100 -16.60 7.65 -2.27
CA ILE A 100 -15.47 7.61 -1.34
C ILE A 100 -15.96 7.77 0.10
N ALA A 101 -16.91 8.69 0.34
CA ALA A 101 -17.44 9.00 1.65
C ALA A 101 -18.25 7.86 2.28
N ASP A 102 -18.99 7.11 1.46
CA ASP A 102 -19.87 6.05 1.92
C ASP A 102 -19.05 4.83 2.41
N LEU A 103 -19.09 4.61 3.74
CA LEU A 103 -18.39 3.54 4.43
C LEU A 103 -18.86 2.14 3.98
N ASP A 104 -20.10 2.00 3.54
CA ASP A 104 -20.64 0.73 3.07
C ASP A 104 -19.98 0.29 1.76
N THR A 105 -19.40 1.23 1.01
CA THR A 105 -18.65 0.92 -0.22
C THR A 105 -17.26 0.35 0.03
N TRP A 106 -16.79 0.38 1.29
CA TRP A 106 -15.47 -0.09 1.72
C TRP A 106 -15.53 -1.49 2.33
N ASN A 107 -16.11 -2.43 1.58
CA ASN A 107 -16.08 -3.86 1.89
C ASN A 107 -15.63 -4.65 0.66
N VAL A 108 -15.05 -5.83 0.89
CA VAL A 108 -14.44 -6.67 -0.17
C VAL A 108 -15.41 -6.99 -1.31
N ASN A 109 -16.67 -7.28 -1.01
CA ASN A 109 -17.64 -7.73 -2.01
C ASN A 109 -18.07 -6.60 -2.94
N VAL A 110 -18.21 -5.38 -2.41
CA VAL A 110 -18.54 -4.18 -3.20
C VAL A 110 -17.29 -3.62 -3.88
N MET A 111 -16.14 -3.69 -3.22
CA MET A 111 -14.86 -3.19 -3.72
C MET A 111 -14.34 -4.01 -4.92
N PHE A 112 -14.44 -5.33 -4.83
CA PHE A 112 -13.87 -6.25 -5.81
C PHE A 112 -14.96 -7.01 -6.61
N ASN A 113 -16.03 -6.31 -6.99
CA ASN A 113 -17.13 -6.88 -7.73
C ASN A 113 -16.77 -7.05 -9.22
N ARG A 114 -16.71 -8.30 -9.71
CA ARG A 114 -16.41 -8.60 -11.12
C ARG A 114 -17.41 -8.02 -12.12
N ARG A 115 -18.66 -7.78 -11.70
CA ARG A 115 -19.75 -7.28 -12.56
C ARG A 115 -19.86 -5.76 -12.54
N ASN A 116 -19.35 -5.11 -11.50
CA ASN A 116 -19.36 -3.66 -11.38
C ASN A 116 -18.02 -3.16 -10.81
N ALA A 117 -17.20 -2.57 -11.66
CA ALA A 117 -15.92 -1.99 -11.26
C ALA A 117 -16.00 -0.53 -10.81
N GLU A 118 -17.16 0.13 -10.96
CA GLU A 118 -17.34 1.58 -10.76
C GLU A 118 -16.85 2.07 -9.40
N ASN A 119 -17.21 1.36 -8.33
CA ASN A 119 -16.77 1.69 -6.98
C ASN A 119 -15.23 1.75 -6.85
N LEU A 120 -14.53 0.79 -7.45
CA LEU A 120 -13.07 0.79 -7.46
C LEU A 120 -12.52 1.83 -8.43
N THR A 121 -13.16 2.02 -9.59
CA THR A 121 -12.80 3.07 -10.55
C THR A 121 -12.75 4.45 -9.90
N GLU A 122 -13.76 4.83 -9.10
CA GLU A 122 -13.78 6.12 -8.40
C GLU A 122 -12.64 6.26 -7.38
N LYS A 123 -12.35 5.20 -6.62
CA LYS A 123 -11.23 5.21 -5.68
C LYS A 123 -9.87 5.23 -6.39
N ILE A 124 -9.73 4.53 -7.51
CA ILE A 124 -8.53 4.56 -8.36
C ILE A 124 -8.32 5.95 -8.95
N LYS A 125 -9.37 6.63 -9.41
CA LYS A 125 -9.30 8.03 -9.84
C LYS A 125 -8.71 8.89 -8.71
N ALA A 126 -9.32 8.86 -7.53
CA ALA A 126 -8.86 9.67 -6.41
C ALA A 126 -7.39 9.44 -6.03
N ILE A 127 -6.93 8.18 -5.96
CA ILE A 127 -5.53 7.90 -5.60
C ILE A 127 -4.55 8.18 -6.73
N SER A 128 -5.00 8.14 -8.00
CA SER A 128 -4.13 8.41 -9.15
C SER A 128 -3.73 9.87 -9.27
N GLU A 129 -4.51 10.77 -8.67
CA GLU A 129 -4.21 12.19 -8.67
C GLU A 129 -3.29 12.62 -7.51
N LEU A 130 -2.85 11.67 -6.69
CA LEU A 130 -1.86 11.85 -5.63
C LEU A 130 -0.47 11.72 -6.24
N ARG A 131 0.38 12.71 -6.02
CA ARG A 131 1.72 12.78 -6.64
C ARG A 131 2.55 11.52 -6.31
N GLU A 132 2.44 11.04 -5.09
CA GLU A 132 3.27 9.98 -4.52
C GLU A 132 2.91 8.60 -5.07
N THR A 133 1.65 8.35 -5.44
CA THR A 133 1.28 7.03 -5.94
C THR A 133 1.88 6.76 -7.32
N GLY A 134 2.07 7.79 -8.15
CA GLY A 134 2.55 7.64 -9.52
C GLY A 134 1.72 6.64 -10.33
N LEU A 135 0.43 6.45 -10.00
CA LEU A 135 -0.41 5.42 -10.63
C LEU A 135 -0.77 5.77 -12.08
N GLY A 136 -0.76 7.08 -12.40
CA GLY A 136 -1.10 7.62 -13.73
C GLY A 136 0.10 7.96 -14.62
N THR A 137 1.33 7.60 -14.23
CA THR A 137 2.56 8.07 -14.88
C THR A 137 3.20 7.05 -15.83
N ASP A 138 2.59 5.89 -16.00
CA ASP A 138 3.32 4.69 -16.45
C ASP A 138 3.44 4.53 -17.98
N ASP A 139 2.89 5.41 -18.83
CA ASP A 139 3.06 5.25 -20.28
C ASP A 139 2.86 6.53 -21.12
N THR A 140 3.72 6.71 -22.14
CA THR A 140 3.59 7.73 -23.20
C THR A 140 2.75 7.24 -24.38
N THR A 141 2.43 5.94 -24.44
CA THR A 141 1.74 5.29 -25.57
C THR A 141 0.27 4.98 -25.31
N ALA A 142 -0.16 4.84 -24.05
CA ALA A 142 -1.55 4.66 -23.67
C ALA A 142 -1.91 5.57 -22.48
N PRO A 143 -2.96 6.41 -22.58
CA PRO A 143 -3.35 7.28 -21.47
C PRO A 143 -3.84 6.44 -20.29
N PHE A 144 -3.55 6.92 -19.08
CA PHE A 144 -4.05 6.31 -17.86
C PHE A 144 -5.57 6.18 -17.88
N ASN A 145 -6.06 4.96 -17.60
CA ASN A 145 -7.49 4.65 -17.54
C ASN A 145 -7.84 4.00 -16.19
N PRO A 146 -8.48 4.73 -15.28
CA PRO A 146 -8.86 4.22 -13.95
C PRO A 146 -9.75 2.97 -14.00
N GLU A 147 -10.64 2.86 -14.99
CA GLU A 147 -11.56 1.73 -15.11
C GLU A 147 -10.82 0.45 -15.53
N LEU A 148 -9.87 0.56 -16.46
CA LEU A 148 -9.01 -0.57 -16.84
C LEU A 148 -8.18 -1.04 -15.64
N VAL A 149 -7.59 -0.10 -14.90
CA VAL A 149 -6.83 -0.39 -13.68
C VAL A 149 -7.70 -1.09 -12.63
N ALA A 150 -8.92 -0.59 -12.38
CA ALA A 150 -9.87 -1.21 -11.48
C ALA A 150 -10.20 -2.65 -11.90
N LYS A 151 -10.50 -2.87 -13.19
CA LYS A 151 -10.77 -4.22 -13.73
C LYS A 151 -9.58 -5.18 -13.54
N MET A 152 -8.36 -4.71 -13.77
CA MET A 152 -7.15 -5.51 -13.57
C MET A 152 -6.96 -5.89 -12.09
N ILE A 153 -7.12 -4.92 -11.17
CA ILE A 153 -7.02 -5.15 -9.72
C ILE A 153 -8.10 -6.14 -9.25
N ILE A 154 -9.35 -5.98 -9.71
CA ILE A 154 -10.44 -6.91 -9.36
C ILE A 154 -10.09 -8.34 -9.78
N ARG A 155 -9.60 -8.54 -11.00
CA ARG A 155 -9.20 -9.88 -11.48
C ARG A 155 -8.01 -10.44 -10.69
N TRP A 156 -7.04 -9.58 -10.36
CA TRP A 156 -5.90 -9.94 -9.53
C TRP A 156 -6.32 -10.42 -8.14
N VAL A 157 -7.17 -9.66 -7.45
CA VAL A 157 -7.72 -9.99 -6.12
C VAL A 157 -8.57 -11.25 -6.17
N LYS A 158 -9.34 -11.45 -7.25
CA LYS A 158 -10.19 -12.62 -7.46
C LYS A 158 -9.45 -13.85 -8.02
N GLY A 159 -8.11 -13.85 -8.01
CA GLY A 159 -7.29 -15.02 -8.30
C GLY A 159 -7.08 -15.36 -9.78
N ASP A 160 -7.43 -14.48 -10.72
CA ASP A 160 -7.23 -14.75 -12.15
C ASP A 160 -5.75 -14.86 -12.50
N LYS A 161 -5.42 -15.72 -13.46
CA LYS A 161 -4.05 -15.92 -13.92
C LYS A 161 -3.51 -14.64 -14.57
N ILE A 162 -2.24 -14.32 -14.33
CA ILE A 162 -1.59 -13.10 -14.85
C ILE A 162 -1.72 -12.98 -16.37
N ASN A 163 -1.56 -14.09 -17.11
CA ASN A 163 -1.73 -14.11 -18.57
C ASN A 163 -3.14 -13.75 -19.05
N ALA A 164 -4.18 -14.00 -18.24
CA ALA A 164 -5.55 -13.61 -18.56
C ALA A 164 -5.82 -12.14 -18.20
N ILE A 165 -5.11 -11.60 -17.19
CA ILE A 165 -5.21 -10.19 -16.82
C ILE A 165 -4.48 -9.32 -17.84
N SER A 166 -3.32 -9.76 -18.36
CA SER A 166 -2.55 -9.01 -19.37
C SER A 166 -3.36 -8.68 -20.61
N SER A 167 -4.28 -9.57 -21.00
CA SER A 167 -5.15 -9.37 -22.17
C SER A 167 -6.20 -8.26 -22.01
N ILE A 168 -6.36 -7.67 -20.81
CA ILE A 168 -7.30 -6.56 -20.59
C ILE A 168 -6.72 -5.24 -21.12
N HIS A 169 -5.41 -5.06 -21.00
CA HIS A 169 -4.79 -3.77 -21.21
C HIS A 169 -4.23 -3.67 -22.64
N PRO A 170 -4.62 -2.65 -23.42
CA PRO A 170 -4.37 -2.60 -24.86
C PRO A 170 -2.89 -2.52 -25.23
N HIS A 171 -2.02 -2.05 -24.33
CA HIS A 171 -0.57 -2.03 -24.54
C HIS A 171 0.06 -3.43 -24.53
N PHE A 172 -0.45 -4.35 -23.70
CA PHE A 172 0.14 -5.68 -23.55
C PHE A 172 -0.47 -6.66 -24.55
N THR A 173 -0.46 -6.31 -25.84
CA THR A 173 -0.95 -7.15 -26.95
C THR A 173 0.16 -7.58 -27.91
N ASP A 174 1.43 -7.52 -27.48
CA ASP A 174 2.57 -7.99 -28.28
C ASP A 174 2.37 -9.47 -28.71
N ASN A 175 2.78 -9.77 -29.94
CA ASN A 175 2.76 -11.11 -30.53
C ASN A 175 3.74 -12.06 -29.81
N ASP A 176 4.82 -11.52 -29.22
CA ASP A 176 5.73 -12.26 -28.36
C ASP A 176 5.13 -12.42 -26.95
N ALA A 177 4.69 -13.65 -26.65
CA ALA A 177 4.02 -13.96 -25.40
C ALA A 177 4.91 -13.79 -24.16
N ASP A 178 6.22 -14.06 -24.27
CA ASP A 178 7.15 -14.04 -23.14
C ASP A 178 7.57 -12.62 -22.79
N LYS A 179 7.83 -11.78 -23.80
CA LYS A 179 8.09 -10.34 -23.59
C LYS A 179 6.90 -9.65 -22.97
N ARG A 180 5.70 -9.87 -23.54
CA ARG A 180 4.44 -9.33 -23.02
C ARG A 180 4.25 -9.71 -21.56
N LEU A 181 4.46 -10.98 -21.22
CA LEU A 181 4.24 -11.46 -19.86
C LEU A 181 5.24 -10.84 -18.88
N THR A 182 6.52 -10.73 -19.27
CA THR A 182 7.57 -10.13 -18.46
C THR A 182 7.27 -8.65 -18.15
N GLN A 183 6.93 -7.87 -19.18
CA GLN A 183 6.56 -6.47 -19.02
C GLN A 183 5.31 -6.32 -18.14
N PHE A 184 4.30 -7.14 -18.39
CA PHE A 184 3.05 -7.09 -17.63
C PHE A 184 3.24 -7.47 -16.15
N VAL A 185 4.10 -8.44 -15.84
CA VAL A 185 4.43 -8.78 -14.45
C VAL A 185 5.10 -7.60 -13.74
N SER A 186 6.03 -6.91 -14.39
CA SER A 186 6.66 -5.71 -13.85
C SER A 186 5.62 -4.61 -13.58
N TYR A 187 4.77 -4.33 -14.57
CA TYR A 187 3.66 -3.39 -14.44
C TYR A 187 2.71 -3.75 -13.29
N MET A 188 2.25 -5.00 -13.23
CA MET A 188 1.35 -5.47 -12.17
C MET A 188 1.98 -5.39 -10.78
N ASN A 189 3.29 -5.59 -10.65
CA ASN A 189 3.99 -5.44 -9.38
C ASN A 189 4.00 -4.00 -8.89
N GLN A 190 4.24 -3.05 -9.80
CA GLN A 190 4.15 -1.63 -9.47
C GLN A 190 2.70 -1.23 -9.17
N LEU A 191 1.76 -1.64 -10.02
CA LEU A 191 0.35 -1.34 -9.89
C LEU A 191 -0.21 -1.81 -8.53
N ARG A 192 0.04 -3.07 -8.16
CA ARG A 192 -0.50 -3.62 -6.89
C ARG A 192 0.10 -2.93 -5.66
N PHE A 193 1.37 -2.52 -5.72
CA PHE A 193 2.03 -1.77 -4.65
C PHE A 193 1.44 -0.35 -4.55
N LYS A 194 1.49 0.42 -5.63
CA LYS A 194 1.00 1.81 -5.70
C LYS A 194 -0.48 1.91 -5.34
N ALA A 195 -1.32 1.01 -5.88
CA ALA A 195 -2.74 0.99 -5.59
C ALA A 195 -3.03 0.58 -4.14
N SER A 196 -2.33 -0.43 -3.60
CA SER A 196 -2.45 -0.78 -2.18
C SER A 196 -2.11 0.40 -1.28
N TRP A 197 -1.00 1.09 -1.54
CA TRP A 197 -0.57 2.22 -0.73
C TRP A 197 -1.56 3.40 -0.80
N GLY A 198 -1.98 3.77 -2.01
CA GLY A 198 -2.99 4.83 -2.19
C GLY A 198 -4.33 4.49 -1.55
N LEU A 199 -4.82 3.26 -1.70
CA LEU A 199 -6.06 2.80 -1.06
C LEU A 199 -5.93 2.79 0.47
N SER A 200 -4.76 2.48 1.02
CA SER A 200 -4.52 2.53 2.46
C SER A 200 -4.67 3.94 3.02
N ALA A 201 -4.12 4.94 2.33
CA ALA A 201 -4.26 6.34 2.73
C ALA A 201 -5.71 6.82 2.60
N LEU A 202 -6.34 6.52 1.46
CA LEU A 202 -7.74 6.87 1.21
C LEU A 202 -8.67 6.25 2.25
N GLU A 203 -8.53 4.96 2.53
CA GLU A 203 -9.33 4.25 3.52
C GLU A 203 -9.08 4.76 4.95
N GLY A 204 -7.81 4.95 5.32
CA GLY A 204 -7.42 5.43 6.64
C GLY A 204 -8.04 6.79 6.97
N ILE A 205 -8.04 7.72 6.00
CA ILE A 205 -8.66 9.04 6.15
C ILE A 205 -10.19 8.97 6.13
N VAL A 206 -10.77 8.04 5.37
CA VAL A 206 -12.23 7.88 5.29
C VAL A 206 -12.82 7.23 6.53
N LYS A 207 -12.29 6.08 6.95
CA LYS A 207 -12.79 5.26 8.06
C LYS A 207 -12.27 5.66 9.43
N GLY A 208 -11.06 6.20 9.47
CA GLY A 208 -10.40 6.60 10.71
C GLY A 208 -10.87 7.94 11.23
N ASN A 209 -10.39 8.25 12.42
CA ASN A 209 -10.17 9.61 12.87
C ASN A 209 -8.65 9.83 12.99
N GLU A 210 -8.23 11.05 13.29
CA GLU A 210 -6.82 11.43 13.33
C GLU A 210 -6.01 10.64 14.37
N ASP A 211 -6.68 10.06 15.37
CA ASP A 211 -6.08 9.33 16.48
C ASP A 211 -6.09 7.81 16.24
N GLU A 212 -7.13 7.27 15.59
CA GLU A 212 -7.29 5.86 15.23
C GLU A 212 -7.57 5.70 13.72
N MET A 213 -6.55 5.33 12.94
CA MET A 213 -6.78 4.74 11.62
C MET A 213 -7.34 3.34 11.85
N LYS A 214 -8.60 3.10 11.48
CA LYS A 214 -9.20 1.77 11.58
C LYS A 214 -8.58 0.86 10.53
N ASP A 215 -7.91 -0.20 10.99
CA ASP A 215 -7.35 -1.22 10.12
C ASP A 215 -8.44 -1.89 9.28
N SER A 216 -8.13 -2.06 8.00
CA SER A 216 -8.92 -2.83 7.06
C SER A 216 -7.99 -3.60 6.16
N TYR A 217 -8.44 -4.77 5.73
CA TYR A 217 -7.64 -5.65 4.89
C TYR A 217 -7.71 -5.29 3.40
N ILE A 218 -8.48 -4.27 2.99
CA ILE A 218 -8.66 -3.89 1.57
C ILE A 218 -7.32 -3.63 0.85
N PRO A 219 -6.41 -2.79 1.38
CA PRO A 219 -5.10 -2.59 0.79
C PRO A 219 -4.31 -3.91 0.69
N SER A 220 -4.32 -4.70 1.76
CA SER A 220 -3.63 -5.99 1.82
C SER A 220 -4.15 -6.97 0.76
N TYR A 221 -5.46 -7.01 0.51
CA TYR A 221 -6.06 -7.81 -0.55
C TYR A 221 -5.52 -7.42 -1.93
N VAL A 222 -5.39 -6.13 -2.21
CA VAL A 222 -4.78 -5.64 -3.45
C VAL A 222 -3.30 -6.02 -3.53
N TYR A 223 -2.53 -5.78 -2.47
CA TYR A 223 -1.11 -6.10 -2.45
C TYR A 223 -0.83 -7.60 -2.69
N TYR A 224 -1.57 -8.46 -1.98
CA TYR A 224 -1.35 -9.90 -1.99
C TYR A 224 -2.14 -10.66 -3.05
N GLY A 225 -3.20 -10.09 -3.60
CA GLY A 225 -4.01 -10.66 -4.67
C GLY A 225 -4.97 -11.75 -4.22
N VAL A 226 -5.64 -11.55 -3.09
CA VAL A 226 -6.62 -12.49 -2.52
C VAL A 226 -7.78 -11.71 -1.91
N ASP A 227 -8.93 -12.34 -1.72
CA ASP A 227 -10.17 -11.65 -1.34
C ASP A 227 -10.78 -12.13 -0.02
N ASN A 228 -10.02 -12.83 0.83
CA ASN A 228 -10.50 -13.29 2.13
C ASN A 228 -9.36 -13.43 3.15
N ASN A 229 -9.68 -13.26 4.43
CA ASN A 229 -8.70 -13.28 5.53
C ASN A 229 -7.86 -14.58 5.58
N PRO A 230 -8.44 -15.79 5.46
CA PRO A 230 -7.64 -17.02 5.48
C PRO A 230 -6.59 -17.09 4.37
N ALA A 231 -6.97 -16.75 3.13
CA ALA A 231 -6.02 -16.71 2.01
C ALA A 231 -4.99 -15.59 2.18
N LEU A 232 -5.38 -14.43 2.74
CA LEU A 232 -4.46 -13.34 3.06
C LEU A 232 -3.40 -13.78 4.07
N ALA A 233 -3.77 -14.48 5.14
CA ALA A 233 -2.81 -15.01 6.09
C ALA A 233 -1.81 -15.97 5.42
N MET A 234 -2.26 -16.83 4.49
CA MET A 234 -1.36 -17.67 3.70
C MET A 234 -0.37 -16.84 2.87
N ARG A 235 -0.84 -15.77 2.22
CA ARG A 235 0.03 -14.88 1.43
C ARG A 235 1.08 -14.17 2.31
N MET A 236 0.71 -13.77 3.52
CA MET A 236 1.63 -13.17 4.50
C MET A 236 2.69 -14.16 4.99
N LEU A 237 2.40 -15.47 4.99
CA LEU A 237 3.36 -16.54 5.26
C LEU A 237 4.27 -16.89 4.07
N GLY A 238 4.16 -16.17 2.94
CA GLY A 238 4.94 -16.43 1.74
C GLY A 238 4.33 -17.47 0.79
N ILE A 239 3.14 -18.01 1.10
CA ILE A 239 2.47 -19.00 0.24
C ILE A 239 2.12 -18.36 -1.11
N PRO A 240 2.41 -19.00 -2.26
CA PRO A 240 2.05 -18.47 -3.59
C PRO A 240 0.55 -18.18 -3.75
N ARG A 241 0.22 -17.13 -4.51
CA ARG A 241 -1.19 -16.73 -4.76
C ARG A 241 -2.05 -17.86 -5.30
N SER A 242 -1.52 -18.64 -6.23
CA SER A 242 -2.22 -19.78 -6.83
C SER A 242 -2.60 -20.88 -5.84
N LEU A 243 -1.90 -20.98 -4.71
CA LEU A 243 -2.10 -22.00 -3.68
C LEU A 243 -2.82 -21.46 -2.44
N SER A 244 -2.73 -20.15 -2.19
CA SER A 244 -3.23 -19.52 -0.97
C SER A 244 -4.71 -19.80 -0.66
N LEU A 245 -5.59 -19.83 -1.67
CA LEU A 245 -7.01 -20.09 -1.48
C LEU A 245 -7.31 -21.56 -1.14
N SER A 246 -6.58 -22.50 -1.73
CA SER A 246 -6.82 -23.93 -1.47
C SER A 246 -6.17 -24.35 -0.16
N LEU A 247 -4.93 -23.90 0.11
CA LEU A 247 -4.24 -24.19 1.36
C LEU A 247 -4.92 -23.56 2.58
N SER A 248 -5.63 -22.43 2.43
CA SER A 248 -6.34 -21.81 3.54
C SER A 248 -7.50 -22.64 4.10
N GLN A 249 -7.90 -23.72 3.42
CA GLN A 249 -8.91 -24.67 3.90
C GLN A 249 -8.49 -25.41 5.20
N ILE A 250 -7.21 -25.39 5.55
CA ILE A 250 -6.72 -25.89 6.85
C ILE A 250 -7.19 -25.03 8.04
N ILE A 251 -7.69 -23.82 7.76
CA ILE A 251 -8.27 -22.91 8.74
C ILE A 251 -9.75 -23.21 8.83
N THR A 252 -10.13 -24.00 9.83
CA THR A 252 -11.52 -24.47 10.03
C THR A 252 -12.33 -23.60 10.99
N GLY A 253 -11.68 -22.67 11.70
CA GLY A 253 -12.31 -21.73 12.65
C GLY A 253 -12.12 -20.26 12.26
N SER A 254 -12.33 -19.37 13.23
CA SER A 254 -12.07 -17.95 13.01
C SER A 254 -10.58 -17.71 12.81
N ILE A 255 -10.21 -16.83 11.88
CA ILE A 255 -8.82 -16.47 11.64
C ILE A 255 -8.13 -15.89 12.88
N SER A 256 -8.90 -15.25 13.77
CA SER A 256 -8.43 -14.73 15.06
C SER A 256 -7.80 -15.80 15.97
N ASP A 257 -8.15 -17.07 15.75
CA ASP A 257 -7.72 -18.19 16.59
C ASP A 257 -6.36 -18.77 16.14
N TYR A 258 -5.75 -18.15 15.13
CA TYR A 258 -4.52 -18.59 14.49
C TYR A 258 -3.46 -17.51 14.52
N SER A 259 -2.33 -17.81 15.17
CA SER A 259 -1.10 -17.04 15.01
C SER A 259 -0.32 -17.54 13.78
N PHE A 260 0.56 -16.70 13.22
CA PHE A 260 1.45 -17.13 12.13
C PHE A 260 2.33 -18.32 12.52
N THR A 261 2.79 -18.39 13.77
CA THR A 261 3.53 -19.55 14.29
C THR A 261 2.68 -20.82 14.28
N LYS A 262 1.42 -20.73 14.73
CA LYS A 262 0.49 -21.87 14.70
C LYS A 262 0.23 -22.33 13.27
N LEU A 263 0.02 -21.41 12.33
CA LEU A 263 -0.19 -21.75 10.92
C LEU A 263 1.05 -22.42 10.30
N ARG A 264 2.25 -21.91 10.54
CA ARG A 264 3.49 -22.55 10.08
C ARG A 264 3.61 -23.98 10.61
N ASN A 265 3.32 -24.20 11.89
CA ASN A 265 3.36 -25.54 12.48
C ASN A 265 2.36 -26.49 11.83
N ILE A 266 1.12 -26.04 11.58
CA ILE A 266 0.11 -26.84 10.90
C ILE A 266 0.59 -27.20 9.49
N ILE A 267 1.03 -26.21 8.70
CA ILE A 267 1.52 -26.41 7.33
C ILE A 267 2.69 -27.40 7.28
N ASN A 268 3.64 -27.29 8.22
CA ASN A 268 4.78 -28.20 8.31
C ASN A 268 4.37 -29.63 8.72
N SER A 269 3.26 -29.79 9.43
CA SER A 269 2.73 -31.10 9.84
C SER A 269 1.89 -31.82 8.79
N LEU A 270 1.52 -31.13 7.70
CA LEU A 270 0.71 -31.72 6.63
C LEU A 270 1.42 -32.92 5.97
N SER A 271 0.66 -34.01 5.85
CA SER A 271 1.07 -35.21 5.12
C SER A 271 1.04 -34.97 3.60
N LEU A 272 1.71 -35.82 2.83
CA LEU A 272 1.66 -35.71 1.37
C LEU A 272 0.23 -35.85 0.81
N ASN A 273 -0.60 -36.70 1.43
CA ASN A 273 -2.00 -36.84 1.06
C ASN A 273 -2.78 -35.51 1.28
N ASP A 274 -2.50 -34.80 2.37
CA ASP A 274 -3.10 -33.48 2.60
C ASP A 274 -2.67 -32.51 1.49
N TRP A 275 -1.38 -32.46 1.14
CA TRP A 275 -0.89 -31.61 0.06
C TRP A 275 -1.51 -31.94 -1.30
N ASP A 276 -1.69 -33.22 -1.61
CA ASP A 276 -2.38 -33.64 -2.85
C ASP A 276 -3.86 -33.28 -2.85
N SER A 277 -4.52 -33.28 -1.68
CA SER A 277 -5.91 -32.86 -1.54
C SER A 277 -6.09 -31.33 -1.62
N LEU A 278 -5.10 -30.57 -1.12
CA LEU A 278 -5.13 -29.11 -1.01
C LEU A 278 -4.51 -28.39 -2.21
N LYS A 279 -3.93 -29.13 -3.17
CA LYS A 279 -3.37 -28.50 -4.37
C LYS A 279 -4.49 -27.87 -5.23
N PRO A 280 -4.18 -26.82 -6.01
CA PRO A 280 -5.17 -26.22 -6.90
C PRO A 280 -5.68 -27.25 -7.93
N THR A 281 -7.00 -27.30 -8.16
CA THR A 281 -7.68 -28.34 -8.97
C THR A 281 -7.11 -28.53 -10.39
N ARG A 282 -6.52 -27.48 -10.98
CA ARG A 282 -5.91 -27.51 -12.32
C ARG A 282 -4.39 -27.36 -12.29
N SER A 283 -3.75 -27.66 -11.16
CA SER A 283 -2.31 -27.60 -11.05
C SER A 283 -1.65 -28.76 -11.81
N LYS A 284 -0.57 -28.46 -12.52
CA LYS A 284 0.31 -29.46 -13.13
C LYS A 284 1.30 -30.05 -12.11
N LEU A 285 1.43 -29.44 -10.94
CA LEU A 285 2.34 -29.86 -9.89
C LEU A 285 1.65 -30.86 -8.94
N SER A 286 2.43 -31.79 -8.39
CA SER A 286 2.04 -32.71 -7.33
C SER A 286 1.96 -32.00 -5.96
N GLY A 287 1.35 -32.64 -4.97
CA GLY A 287 1.38 -32.16 -3.58
C GLY A 287 2.81 -32.05 -3.04
N GLU A 288 3.68 -33.00 -3.40
CA GLU A 288 5.10 -32.99 -3.02
C GLU A 288 5.84 -31.77 -3.58
N GLU A 289 5.63 -31.45 -4.86
CA GLU A 289 6.24 -30.27 -5.49
C GLU A 289 5.75 -28.96 -4.84
N TRP A 290 4.46 -28.86 -4.51
CA TRP A 290 3.94 -27.72 -3.76
C TRP A 290 4.51 -27.61 -2.36
N LYS A 291 4.62 -28.73 -1.63
CA LYS A 291 5.25 -28.79 -0.32
C LYS A 291 6.69 -28.27 -0.40
N HIS A 292 7.44 -28.70 -1.41
CA HIS A 292 8.81 -28.24 -1.62
C HIS A 292 8.87 -26.73 -1.89
N ILE A 293 8.05 -26.21 -2.81
CA ILE A 293 7.98 -24.76 -3.09
C ILE A 293 7.65 -23.98 -1.81
N VAL A 294 6.67 -24.43 -1.04
CA VAL A 294 6.28 -23.76 0.22
C VAL A 294 7.43 -23.78 1.22
N SER A 295 8.16 -24.88 1.36
CA SER A 295 9.30 -24.97 2.29
C SER A 295 10.42 -23.99 1.99
N ILE A 296 10.58 -23.58 0.72
CA ILE A 296 11.59 -22.58 0.31
C ILE A 296 11.11 -21.16 0.61
N LEU A 297 9.82 -20.88 0.35
CA LEU A 297 9.24 -19.53 0.43
C LEU A 297 8.80 -19.14 1.84
N MET A 298 8.35 -20.12 2.64
CA MET A 298 7.92 -19.92 4.02
C MET A 298 9.15 -19.96 4.94
N LYS A 299 9.88 -18.84 4.98
CA LYS A 299 10.96 -18.60 5.95
C LYS A 299 10.49 -17.78 7.15
#